data_AF-A0A662GAP0-F1
#
_entry.id   AF-A0A662GAP0-F1
#
_cell.length_a   1.000
_cell.length_b   1.000
_cell.length_c   1.000
_cell.angle_alpha   90.00
_cell.angle_beta   90.00
_cell.angle_gamma   90.00
#
_symmetry.space_group_name_H-M   'P 1'
#
loop_
_entity.id
_entity.type
_entity.pdbx_description
1 polymer ?
#
loop_
_entity_poly.entity_id
_entity_poly.type
_entity_poly.pdbx_seq_one_letter_code
_entity_poly.pdbx_strand_id
1 'polypeptide(L)'
;KIGVPIAVLIFDPTLTYRIIDVVALQLMSMVVQFRLGIESIVVINKTDSKDAFNLLNLIKDENNIPKRLKNEGGILSEMAEEFHYIIEKYKQATRLVKVSATAQIGMEELYDILHEIYCSCGDLT
;
A
#
# COMPACT_ATOMS: atom_id res chain seq x y z
N LYS A 1 30.42 -2.67 1.26
CA LYS A 1 29.21 -2.26 0.50
C LYS A 1 28.09 -2.03 1.52
N ILE A 2 27.46 -0.86 1.51
CA ILE A 2 26.19 -0.65 2.21
C ILE A 2 25.13 -1.42 1.39
N GLY A 3 24.27 -2.22 2.03
CA GLY A 3 23.29 -3.08 1.34
C GLY A 3 22.28 -2.28 0.52
N VAL A 4 21.44 -2.97 -0.26
CA VAL A 4 20.34 -2.34 -1.01
C VAL A 4 19.25 -1.93 -0.02
N PRO A 5 18.96 -0.62 0.13
CA PRO A 5 17.90 -0.17 1.03
C PRO A 5 16.52 -0.41 0.40
N ILE A 6 15.58 -0.94 1.18
CA ILE A 6 14.18 -1.12 0.80
C ILE A 6 13.31 -0.38 1.82
N ALA A 7 12.34 0.41 1.35
CA ALA A 7 11.39 1.06 2.23
C ALA A 7 10.20 0.12 2.52
N VAL A 8 9.92 -0.15 3.78
CA VAL A 8 8.71 -0.87 4.21
C VAL A 8 7.72 0.14 4.78
N LEU A 9 6.64 0.42 4.04
CA LEU A 9 5.58 1.31 4.50
C LEU A 9 4.53 0.51 5.25
N ILE A 10 4.40 0.79 6.54
CA ILE A 10 3.45 0.11 7.40
C ILE A 10 2.19 0.94 7.51
N PHE A 11 1.07 0.37 7.07
CA PHE A 11 -0.26 0.94 7.20
C PHE A 11 -1.03 0.29 8.32
N ASP A 12 -1.66 1.15 9.12
CA ASP A 12 -2.50 0.76 10.23
C ASP A 12 -3.97 0.80 9.78
N PRO A 13 -4.67 -0.34 9.75
CA PRO A 13 -6.06 -0.40 9.31
C PRO A 13 -6.99 0.42 10.20
N THR A 14 -6.61 0.72 11.46
CA THR A 14 -7.40 1.59 12.34
C THR A 14 -7.38 3.07 11.91
N LEU A 15 -6.66 3.41 10.84
CA LEU A 15 -6.64 4.77 10.28
C LEU A 15 -7.40 4.86 8.95
N THR A 16 -8.01 3.75 8.49
CA THR A 16 -8.68 3.69 7.19
C THR A 16 -10.12 3.22 7.34
N TYR A 17 -11.06 4.15 7.17
CA TYR A 17 -12.49 3.88 7.32
C TYR A 17 -13.28 4.17 6.05
N ARG A 18 -12.74 5.02 5.18
CA ARG A 18 -13.38 5.51 3.94
C ARG A 18 -12.51 5.21 2.74
N ILE A 19 -13.10 5.28 1.55
CA ILE A 19 -12.33 5.02 0.32
C ILE A 19 -11.32 6.13 0.03
N ILE A 20 -11.59 7.37 0.44
CA ILE A 20 -10.64 8.48 0.35
C ILE A 20 -9.36 8.18 1.15
N ASP A 21 -9.48 7.52 2.30
CA ASP A 21 -8.33 7.19 3.14
C ASP A 21 -7.40 6.17 2.44
N VAL A 22 -7.97 5.24 1.65
CA VAL A 22 -7.20 4.30 0.81
C VAL A 22 -6.40 5.05 -0.26
N VAL A 23 -7.04 5.99 -0.96
CA VAL A 23 -6.36 6.81 -1.98
C VAL A 23 -5.23 7.64 -1.35
N ALA A 24 -5.48 8.21 -0.16
CA ALA A 24 -4.46 8.95 0.58
C ALA A 24 -3.25 8.07 0.94
N LEU A 25 -3.47 6.82 1.38
CA LEU A 25 -2.40 5.86 1.67
C LEU A 25 -1.58 5.52 0.42
N GLN A 26 -2.25 5.25 -0.70
CA GLN A 26 -1.58 5.00 -1.98
C GLN A 26 -0.75 6.21 -2.43
N LEU A 27 -1.29 7.42 -2.30
CA LEU A 27 -0.57 8.65 -2.62
C LEU A 27 0.67 8.83 -1.74
N MET A 28 0.54 8.60 -0.42
CA MET A 28 1.68 8.65 0.50
C MET A 28 2.76 7.62 0.13
N SER A 29 2.37 6.42 -0.30
CA SER A 29 3.32 5.42 -0.81
C SER A 29 4.08 5.93 -2.02
N MET A 30 3.38 6.55 -2.97
CA MET A 30 4.01 7.15 -4.14
C MET A 30 4.99 8.27 -3.75
N VAL A 31 4.58 9.15 -2.83
CA VAL A 31 5.42 10.24 -2.33
C VAL A 31 6.69 9.70 -1.67
N VAL A 32 6.59 8.64 -0.85
CA VAL A 32 7.76 8.00 -0.23
C VAL A 32 8.69 7.41 -1.30
N GLN A 33 8.14 6.69 -2.28
CA GLN A 33 8.92 6.14 -3.38
C GLN A 33 9.65 7.23 -4.18
N PHE A 34 8.94 8.31 -4.54
CA PHE A 34 9.54 9.45 -5.25
C PHE A 34 10.60 10.16 -4.42
N ARG A 35 10.38 10.34 -3.12
CA ARG A 35 11.29 11.08 -2.25
C ARG A 35 12.56 10.30 -1.95
N LEU A 36 12.45 9.00 -1.73
CA LEU A 36 13.59 8.17 -1.36
C LEU A 36 14.34 7.64 -2.58
N GLY A 37 13.69 7.53 -3.75
CA GLY A 37 14.30 6.99 -4.96
C GLY A 37 14.71 5.52 -4.84
N ILE A 38 14.06 4.78 -3.93
CA ILE A 38 14.30 3.36 -3.66
C ILE A 38 12.99 2.59 -3.78
N GLU A 39 13.10 1.27 -3.93
CA GLU A 39 11.94 0.39 -3.97
C GLU A 39 11.21 0.38 -2.62
N SER A 40 9.89 0.33 -2.68
CA SER A 40 9.04 0.40 -1.51
C SER A 40 7.95 -0.66 -1.54
N ILE A 41 7.76 -1.35 -0.42
CA ILE A 41 6.68 -2.33 -0.23
C ILE A 41 5.66 -1.74 0.72
N VAL A 42 4.38 -1.93 0.38
CA VAL A 42 3.28 -1.58 1.28
C VAL A 42 2.87 -2.79 2.10
N VAL A 43 2.80 -2.60 3.41
CA VAL A 43 2.45 -3.62 4.40
C VAL A 43 1.26 -3.13 5.21
N ILE A 44 0.17 -3.89 5.25
CA ILE A 44 -0.91 -3.67 6.22
C ILE A 44 -0.55 -4.48 7.47
N ASN A 45 -0.31 -3.79 8.58
CA ASN A 45 -0.08 -4.42 9.87
C ASN A 45 -1.40 -4.59 10.65
N LYS A 46 -1.37 -5.31 11.77
CA LYS A 46 -2.53 -5.59 12.64
C LYS A 46 -3.66 -6.31 11.90
N THR A 47 -3.31 -7.25 11.02
CA THR A 47 -4.29 -8.00 10.21
C THR A 47 -5.15 -8.97 11.03
N ASP A 48 -4.80 -9.17 12.30
CA ASP A 48 -5.61 -9.85 13.31
C ASP A 48 -6.80 -9.00 13.81
N SER A 49 -6.85 -7.70 13.48
CA SER A 49 -7.93 -6.79 13.89
C SER A 49 -9.15 -6.83 12.96
N LYS A 50 -10.33 -6.49 13.49
CA LYS A 50 -11.55 -6.34 12.69
C LYS A 50 -11.46 -5.20 11.67
N ASP A 51 -10.72 -4.14 12.00
CA ASP A 51 -10.51 -3.00 11.10
C ASP A 51 -9.75 -3.42 9.84
N ALA A 52 -8.80 -4.36 9.97
CA ALA A 52 -8.11 -4.91 8.81
C ALA A 52 -9.07 -5.58 7.83
N PHE A 53 -10.06 -6.34 8.33
CA PHE A 53 -11.07 -6.95 7.47
C PHE A 53 -11.87 -5.90 6.69
N ASN A 54 -12.24 -4.78 7.32
CA ASN A 54 -12.95 -3.69 6.66
C ASN A 54 -12.10 -3.04 5.57
N LEU A 55 -10.84 -2.67 5.87
CA LEU A 55 -9.90 -2.13 4.90
C LEU A 55 -9.70 -3.10 3.72
N LEU A 56 -9.47 -4.38 4.00
CA LEU A 56 -9.26 -5.40 2.97
C LEU A 56 -10.49 -5.54 2.06
N ASN A 57 -11.71 -5.41 2.59
CA ASN A 57 -12.92 -5.40 1.79
C ASN A 57 -13.12 -4.10 0.99
N LEU A 58 -12.62 -2.97 1.48
CA LEU A 58 -12.64 -1.70 0.73
C LEU A 58 -11.75 -1.80 -0.51
N ILE A 59 -10.59 -2.43 -0.40
CA ILE A 59 -9.60 -2.53 -1.49
C ILE A 59 -9.75 -3.77 -2.37
N LYS A 60 -10.58 -4.74 -1.98
CA LYS A 60 -10.76 -6.01 -2.71
C LYS A 60 -11.26 -5.85 -4.16
N ASP A 61 -11.98 -4.77 -4.43
CA ASP A 61 -12.56 -4.47 -5.74
C ASP A 61 -12.04 -3.12 -6.24
N GLU A 62 -10.78 -3.11 -6.69
CA GLU A 62 -10.09 -1.90 -7.18
C GLU A 62 -10.88 -1.19 -8.30
N ASN A 63 -11.56 -1.96 -9.16
CA ASN A 63 -12.36 -1.41 -10.26
C ASN A 63 -13.56 -0.57 -9.79
N ASN A 64 -13.91 -0.67 -8.50
CA ASN A 64 -15.05 0.00 -7.91
C ASN A 64 -14.64 1.25 -7.11
N ILE A 65 -13.33 1.51 -6.96
CA ILE A 65 -12.82 2.70 -6.25
C ILE A 65 -13.39 4.00 -6.84
N PRO A 66 -13.38 4.25 -8.18
CA PRO A 66 -13.95 5.48 -8.75
C PRO A 66 -15.44 5.67 -8.44
N LYS A 67 -16.21 4.57 -8.47
CA LYS A 67 -17.64 4.60 -8.17
C LYS A 67 -17.90 4.87 -6.69
N ARG A 68 -17.10 4.29 -5.79
CA ARG A 68 -17.19 4.53 -4.35
C ARG A 68 -16.82 5.96 -3.98
N LEU A 69 -15.78 6.52 -4.62
CA LEU A 69 -15.42 7.94 -4.46
C LEU A 69 -16.60 8.83 -4.85
N LYS A 70 -17.18 8.66 -6.05
CA LYS A 70 -18.36 9.42 -6.48
C LYS A 70 -19.53 9.39 -5.49
N ASN A 71 -19.73 8.26 -4.83
CA ASN A 71 -20.79 8.12 -3.83
C ASN A 71 -20.50 8.86 -2.51
N GLU A 72 -19.23 9.04 -2.12
CA GLU A 72 -18.87 9.84 -0.93
C GLU A 72 -19.12 11.35 -1.15
N GLY A 73 -18.89 11.83 -2.39
CA GLY A 73 -19.17 13.21 -2.79
C GLY A 73 -18.30 14.28 -2.12
N GLY A 74 -18.48 15.53 -2.56
CA GLY A 74 -17.75 16.70 -2.07
C GLY A 74 -16.32 16.85 -2.61
N ILE A 75 -15.70 18.00 -2.31
CA ILE A 75 -14.40 18.41 -2.88
C ILE A 75 -13.28 17.40 -2.61
N LEU A 76 -13.24 16.80 -1.41
CA LEU A 76 -12.22 15.80 -1.08
C LEU A 76 -12.37 14.53 -1.92
N SER A 77 -13.59 14.16 -2.29
CA SER A 77 -13.83 13.01 -3.15
C SER A 77 -13.42 13.28 -4.60
N GLU A 78 -13.76 14.47 -5.13
CA GLU A 78 -13.33 14.90 -6.46
C GLU A 78 -11.80 14.90 -6.56
N MET A 79 -11.13 15.47 -5.56
CA MET A 79 -9.66 15.47 -5.47
C MET A 79 -9.09 14.04 -5.37
N ALA A 80 -9.75 13.15 -4.62
CA ALA A 80 -9.34 11.75 -4.53
C ALA A 80 -9.55 10.99 -5.85
N GLU A 81 -10.57 11.32 -6.65
CA GLU A 81 -10.75 10.74 -8.00
C GLU A 81 -9.58 11.13 -8.92
N GLU A 82 -9.17 12.40 -8.89
CA GLU A 82 -7.99 12.88 -9.65
C GLU A 82 -6.70 12.18 -9.20
N PHE A 83 -6.47 12.07 -7.89
CA PHE A 83 -5.30 11.36 -7.38
C PHE A 83 -5.32 9.88 -7.70
N HIS A 84 -6.48 9.23 -7.61
CA HIS A 84 -6.62 7.83 -7.96
C HIS A 84 -6.26 7.59 -9.43
N TYR A 85 -6.68 8.46 -10.35
CA TYR A 85 -6.27 8.39 -11.75
C TYR A 85 -4.75 8.50 -11.93
N ILE A 86 -4.10 9.43 -11.23
CA ILE A 86 -2.63 9.58 -11.26
C ILE A 86 -1.95 8.32 -10.71
N ILE A 87 -2.45 7.78 -9.59
CA ILE A 87 -1.93 6.57 -8.97
C ILE A 87 -2.03 5.40 -9.95
N GLU A 88 -3.20 5.14 -10.54
CA GLU A 88 -3.38 4.06 -11.51
C GLU A 88 -2.47 4.19 -12.73
N LYS A 89 -2.21 5.42 -13.18
CA LYS A 89 -1.35 5.67 -14.34
C LYS A 89 0.13 5.35 -14.08
N TYR A 90 0.61 5.54 -12.86
CA TYR A 90 2.04 5.39 -12.52
C TYR A 90 2.33 4.29 -11.51
N LYS A 91 1.31 3.60 -10.99
CA LYS A 91 1.52 2.50 -10.04
C LYS A 91 2.35 1.41 -10.70
N GLN A 92 3.38 0.98 -10.01
CA GLN A 92 4.06 -0.27 -10.35
C GLN A 92 3.23 -1.43 -9.79
N ALA A 93 3.50 -2.66 -10.24
CA ALA A 93 2.89 -3.84 -9.67
C ALA A 93 3.44 -4.08 -8.25
N THR A 94 2.99 -3.28 -7.28
CA THR A 94 3.44 -3.39 -5.90
C THR A 94 2.58 -4.41 -5.17
N ARG A 95 3.20 -5.46 -4.62
CA ARG A 95 2.51 -6.44 -3.79
C ARG A 95 2.14 -5.80 -2.45
N LEU A 96 0.88 -5.94 -2.06
CA LEU A 96 0.38 -5.56 -0.75
C LEU A 96 0.55 -6.74 0.21
N VAL A 97 1.39 -6.59 1.24
CA VAL A 97 1.65 -7.65 2.21
C VAL A 97 0.78 -7.47 3.46
N LYS A 98 0.24 -8.57 3.99
CA LYS A 98 -0.65 -8.56 5.15
C LYS A 98 0.07 -9.19 6.33
N VAL A 99 0.29 -8.43 7.40
CA VAL A 99 1.01 -8.92 8.58
C VAL A 99 0.29 -8.62 9.88
N SER A 100 0.56 -9.46 10.89
CA SER A 100 0.30 -9.15 12.28
C SER A 100 1.60 -9.35 13.05
N ALA A 101 2.23 -8.25 13.46
CA ALA A 101 3.47 -8.31 14.23
C ALA A 101 3.28 -9.01 15.59
N THR A 102 2.11 -8.87 16.21
CA THR A 102 1.77 -9.48 17.51
C THR A 102 1.45 -10.96 17.38
N ALA A 103 0.74 -11.37 16.33
CA ALA A 103 0.39 -12.77 16.07
C ALA A 103 1.43 -13.50 15.20
N GLN A 104 2.50 -12.82 14.78
CA GLN A 104 3.55 -13.35 13.89
C GLN A 104 3.01 -13.84 12.53
N ILE A 105 1.89 -13.28 12.05
CA ILE A 105 1.28 -13.66 10.77
C ILE A 105 1.91 -12.88 9.63
N GLY A 106 2.19 -13.55 8.50
CA GLY A 106 2.69 -12.91 7.28
C GLY A 106 4.14 -12.42 7.33
N MET A 107 4.86 -12.68 8.42
CA MET A 107 6.24 -12.24 8.60
C MET A 107 7.21 -12.98 7.68
N GLU A 108 7.01 -14.28 7.45
CA GLU A 108 7.80 -15.06 6.49
C GLU A 108 7.57 -14.57 5.05
N GLU A 109 6.32 -14.35 4.65
CA GLU A 109 5.97 -13.78 3.34
C GLU A 109 6.63 -12.40 3.12
N LEU A 110 6.60 -11.54 4.13
CA LEU A 110 7.29 -10.24 4.07
C LEU A 110 8.80 -10.42 3.90
N TYR A 111 9.40 -11.35 4.64
CA TYR A 111 10.83 -11.64 4.53
C TYR A 111 11.20 -12.17 3.14
N ASP A 112 10.41 -13.08 2.60
CA ASP A 112 10.62 -13.67 1.27
C ASP A 112 10.57 -12.60 0.18
N ILE A 113 9.58 -11.70 0.22
CA ILE A 113 9.46 -10.59 -0.74
C ILE A 113 10.66 -9.64 -0.62
N LEU A 114 11.08 -9.30 0.60
CA LEU A 114 12.28 -8.47 0.81
C LEU A 114 13.53 -9.14 0.24
N HIS A 115 13.63 -10.47 0.37
CA HIS A 115 14.72 -11.24 -0.20
C HIS A 115 14.67 -11.30 -1.73
N GLU A 116 13.48 -11.48 -2.33
CA GLU A 116 13.27 -11.44 -3.78
C GLU A 116 13.72 -10.11 -4.37
N ILE A 117 13.35 -8.98 -3.74
CA ILE A 117 13.76 -7.65 -4.19
C ILE A 117 15.27 -7.48 -4.08
N TYR A 118 15.85 -7.89 -2.95
CA TYR A 118 17.30 -7.85 -2.77
C TYR A 118 18.05 -8.64 -3.86
N CYS A 119 17.57 -9.85 -4.18
CA CYS A 119 18.15 -10.69 -5.21
C CYS A 119 17.95 -10.11 -6.63
N SER A 120 16.76 -9.58 -6.92
CA SER A 120 16.45 -8.96 -8.23
C SER A 120 17.32 -7.72 -8.49
N CYS A 121 17.58 -6.91 -7.46
CA CYS A 121 18.51 -5.79 -7.55
C CYS A 121 19.98 -6.24 -7.59
N GLY A 122 20.31 -7.40 -6.98
CA GLY A 122 21.66 -7.98 -6.95
C GLY A 122 22.09 -8.63 -8.27
N ASP A 123 21.14 -9.17 -9.05
CA ASP A 123 21.40 -9.80 -10.36
C ASP A 123 21.77 -8.79 -11.47
N LEU A 124 21.48 -7.51 -11.26
CA LEU A 124 21.77 -6.43 -12.21
C LEU A 124 23.15 -5.76 -11.97
N THR A 125 24.00 -6.31 -11.09
CA THR A 125 25.35 -5.78 -10.79
C THR A 125 26.44 -6.85 -10.90
#